data_AF-A0A1F6BXP7-F1
#
_entry.id   AF-A0A1F6BXP7-F1
#
_cell.length_a   1.000
_cell.length_b   1.000
_cell.length_c   1.000
_cell.angle_alpha   90.00
_cell.angle_beta   90.00
_cell.angle_gamma   90.00
#
_symmetry.space_group_name_H-M   'P 1'
#
loop_
_entity.id
_entity.type
_entity.pdbx_description
1 polymer ?
#
loop_
_entity_poly.entity_id
_entity_poly.type
_entity_poly.pdbx_seq_one_letter_code
_entity_poly.pdbx_strand_id
1 'polypeptide(L)'
;MVRLNKSKLKEIELNKLYTQLDKSLSGLSVDKVDMFLRELLGPEERMMLAKRIAIIVMLTHGYSFYRIADTLKVGLATASRLSKNLETGCYDNLLKLLRKNKTDYTALLNILENILSAGGIMPSRGGLDRYRGIPR
;
A
#
# COMPACT_ATOMS: atom_id res chain seq x y z
N MET A 1 -5.39 13.00 4.24
CA MET A 1 -4.40 12.92 5.35
C MET A 1 -5.15 13.16 6.64
N VAL A 2 -4.70 12.58 7.76
CA VAL A 2 -5.35 12.72 9.06
C VAL A 2 -5.15 14.14 9.60
N ARG A 3 -6.19 14.71 10.21
CA ARG A 3 -6.12 16.03 10.85
C ARG A 3 -5.39 15.89 12.19
N LEU A 4 -4.22 16.51 12.30
CA LEU A 4 -3.45 16.54 13.56
C LEU A 4 -3.66 17.87 14.28
N ASN A 5 -3.73 17.84 15.61
CA ASN A 5 -3.79 19.04 16.44
C ASN A 5 -2.40 19.72 16.50
N LYS A 6 -2.36 21.04 16.66
CA LYS A 6 -1.16 21.89 16.59
C LYS A 6 -0.16 21.65 17.73
N SER A 7 -0.59 21.04 18.83
CA SER A 7 0.28 20.68 19.97
C SER A 7 1.19 19.51 19.58
N LYS A 8 2.44 19.80 19.23
CA LYS A 8 3.43 18.78 18.85
C LYS A 8 4.03 18.14 20.11
N LEU A 9 3.81 16.84 20.27
CA LEU A 9 4.60 16.00 21.17
C LEU A 9 6.10 16.15 20.85
N LYS A 10 6.96 15.98 21.85
CA LYS A 10 8.41 15.93 21.60
C LYS A 10 8.72 14.70 20.75
N GLU A 11 9.67 14.82 19.83
CA GLU A 11 10.05 13.73 18.92
C GLU A 11 10.42 12.44 19.66
N ILE A 12 11.09 12.57 20.81
CA ILE A 12 11.47 11.44 21.68
C ILE A 12 10.23 10.70 22.21
N GLU A 13 9.19 11.41 22.62
CA GLU A 13 7.96 10.82 23.14
C GLU A 13 7.19 10.13 22.02
N LEU A 14 7.16 10.75 20.83
CA LEU A 14 6.53 10.18 19.65
C LEU A 14 7.21 8.87 19.20
N ASN A 15 8.55 8.83 19.22
CA ASN A 15 9.31 7.63 18.88
C ASN A 15 9.06 6.48 19.88
N LYS A 16 8.86 6.80 21.17
CA LYS A 16 8.45 5.80 22.17
C LYS A 16 7.06 5.23 21.85
N LEU A 17 6.12 6.08 21.44
CA LEU A 17 4.79 5.63 21.02
C LEU A 17 4.84 4.73 19.78
N TYR A 18 5.63 5.10 18.76
CA TYR A 18 5.83 4.26 17.58
C TYR A 18 6.43 2.90 17.95
N THR A 19 7.47 2.89 18.79
CA THR A 19 8.09 1.64 19.24
C THR A 19 7.10 0.74 19.96
N GLN A 20 6.22 1.31 20.80
CA GLN A 20 5.22 0.53 21.52
C GLN A 20 4.15 -0.03 20.57
N LEU A 21 3.70 0.76 19.59
CA LEU A 21 2.78 0.31 18.54
C LEU A 21 3.37 -0.83 17.72
N ASP A 22 4.63 -0.73 17.30
CA ASP A 22 5.34 -1.76 16.54
C ASP A 22 5.42 -3.08 17.34
N LYS A 23 5.73 -3.00 18.63
CA LYS A 23 5.76 -4.17 19.53
C LYS A 23 4.39 -4.82 19.64
N SER A 24 3.33 -4.03 19.83
CA SER A 24 1.96 -4.53 19.89
C SER A 24 1.53 -5.25 18.61
N LEU A 25 2.03 -4.84 17.44
CA LEU A 25 1.72 -5.47 16.16
C LEU A 25 2.58 -6.72 15.89
N SER A 26 3.85 -6.72 16.30
CA SER A 26 4.84 -7.76 15.95
C SER A 26 4.51 -9.17 16.46
N GLY A 27 3.73 -9.29 17.54
CA GLY A 27 3.38 -10.57 18.16
C GLY A 27 2.02 -11.16 17.74
N LEU A 28 1.30 -10.51 16.82
CA LEU A 28 -0.07 -10.91 16.47
C LEU A 28 -0.09 -11.91 15.31
N SER A 29 -1.01 -12.88 15.37
CA SER A 29 -1.38 -13.72 14.22
C SER A 29 -2.21 -12.91 13.21
N VAL A 30 -2.29 -13.38 11.96
CA VAL A 30 -3.00 -12.68 10.87
C VAL A 30 -4.46 -12.33 11.26
N ASP A 31 -5.18 -13.26 11.88
CA ASP A 31 -6.56 -13.03 12.33
C ASP A 31 -6.66 -11.93 13.39
N LYS A 32 -5.69 -11.90 14.31
CA LYS A 32 -5.60 -10.87 15.36
C LYS A 32 -5.19 -9.52 14.79
N VAL A 33 -4.42 -9.49 13.71
CA VAL A 33 -4.06 -8.25 12.99
C VAL A 33 -5.30 -7.62 12.34
N ASP A 34 -6.19 -8.42 11.71
CA ASP A 34 -7.44 -7.90 11.15
C ASP A 34 -8.32 -7.25 12.24
N MET A 35 -8.52 -7.94 13.36
CA MET A 35 -9.27 -7.42 14.51
C MET A 35 -8.64 -6.15 15.06
N PHE A 36 -7.33 -6.17 15.32
CA PHE A 36 -6.59 -5.02 15.85
C PHE A 36 -6.71 -3.78 14.94
N LEU A 37 -6.55 -3.95 13.62
CA LEU A 37 -6.65 -2.84 12.68
C LEU A 37 -8.08 -2.31 12.52
N ARG A 38 -9.11 -3.15 12.71
CA ARG A 38 -10.52 -2.71 12.69
C ARG A 38 -10.89 -1.88 13.92
N GLU A 39 -10.37 -2.24 15.08
CA GLU A 39 -10.65 -1.54 16.33
C GLU A 39 -9.84 -0.26 16.44
N LEU A 40 -8.60 -0.25 15.93
CA LEU A 40 -7.70 0.91 16.02
C LEU A 40 -7.98 1.98 14.96
N LEU A 41 -8.32 1.57 13.74
CA LEU A 41 -8.45 2.49 12.60
C LEU A 41 -9.91 2.70 12.22
N GLY A 42 -10.25 3.93 11.86
CA GLY A 42 -11.53 4.20 11.20
C GLY A 42 -11.64 3.46 9.86
N PRO A 43 -12.87 3.21 9.36
CA PRO A 43 -13.07 2.50 8.10
C PRO A 43 -12.39 3.21 6.91
N GLU A 44 -12.41 4.55 6.89
CA GLU A 44 -11.76 5.35 5.85
C GLU A 44 -10.24 5.27 5.93
N GLU A 45 -9.67 5.25 7.13
CA GLU A 45 -8.22 5.17 7.34
C GLU A 45 -7.68 3.81 6.91
N ARG A 46 -8.38 2.74 7.30
CA ARG A 46 -8.06 1.38 6.88
C ARG A 46 -8.12 1.22 5.37
N MET A 47 -9.19 1.70 4.74
CA MET A 47 -9.32 1.71 3.28
C MET A 47 -8.17 2.48 2.62
N MET A 48 -7.82 3.66 3.14
CA MET A 48 -6.75 4.48 2.60
C MET A 48 -5.38 3.82 2.72
N LEU A 49 -5.09 3.10 3.81
CA LEU A 49 -3.84 2.35 3.95
C LEU A 49 -3.74 1.23 2.89
N ALA A 50 -4.81 0.45 2.70
CA ALA A 50 -4.85 -0.58 1.66
C ALA A 50 -4.65 0.01 0.26
N LYS A 51 -5.34 1.11 -0.06
CA LYS A 51 -5.18 1.80 -1.35
C LYS A 51 -3.76 2.36 -1.55
N ARG A 52 -3.09 2.86 -0.50
CA ARG A 52 -1.70 3.34 -0.62
C ARG A 52 -0.74 2.22 -1.00
N ILE A 53 -0.88 1.05 -0.41
CA ILE A 53 -0.07 -0.13 -0.77
C ILE A 53 -0.31 -0.48 -2.24
N ALA A 54 -1.58 -0.54 -2.66
CA ALA A 54 -1.96 -0.80 -4.05
C ALA A 54 -1.35 0.24 -5.02
N ILE A 55 -1.46 1.54 -4.71
CA ILE A 55 -0.89 2.63 -5.53
C ILE A 55 0.62 2.44 -5.70
N ILE A 56 1.35 2.21 -4.61
CA ILE A 56 2.82 2.05 -4.66
C ILE A 56 3.20 0.86 -5.53
N VAL A 57 2.52 -0.29 -5.36
CA VAL A 57 2.78 -1.48 -6.17
C VAL A 57 2.44 -1.23 -7.63
N MET A 58 1.31 -0.61 -7.95
CA MET A 58 0.94 -0.28 -9.33
C MET A 58 1.94 0.71 -9.97
N LEU A 59 2.38 1.74 -9.26
CA LEU A 59 3.39 2.67 -9.76
C LEU A 59 4.70 1.95 -10.11
N THR A 60 5.15 0.99 -9.28
CA THR A 60 6.35 0.18 -9.61
C THR A 60 6.19 -0.72 -10.82
N HIS A 61 4.95 -0.99 -11.24
CA HIS A 61 4.62 -1.75 -12.45
C HIS A 61 4.39 -0.85 -13.68
N GLY A 62 4.70 0.45 -13.58
CA GLY A 62 4.63 1.38 -14.69
C GLY A 62 3.23 1.93 -14.99
N TYR A 63 2.25 1.72 -14.11
CA TYR A 63 0.93 2.34 -14.27
C TYR A 63 1.02 3.84 -13.99
N SER A 64 0.37 4.66 -14.82
CA SER A 64 0.33 6.12 -14.61
C SER A 64 -0.52 6.48 -13.38
N PHE A 65 -0.11 7.52 -12.64
CA PHE A 65 -0.86 7.96 -11.46
C PHE A 65 -2.31 8.39 -11.78
N TYR A 66 -2.57 8.88 -13.00
CA TYR A 66 -3.93 9.16 -13.49
C TYR A 66 -4.79 7.89 -13.55
N ARG A 67 -4.26 6.82 -14.15
CA ARG A 67 -4.97 5.54 -14.27
C ARG A 67 -5.23 4.92 -12.91
N ILE A 68 -4.23 4.99 -12.02
CA ILE A 68 -4.35 4.49 -10.65
C ILE A 68 -5.44 5.27 -9.88
N ALA A 69 -5.47 6.60 -10.03
CA ALA A 69 -6.46 7.44 -9.38
C ALA A 69 -7.89 7.06 -9.76
N ASP A 70 -8.14 6.84 -11.05
CA ASP A 70 -9.43 6.41 -11.54
C ASP A 70 -9.79 4.98 -11.10
N THR A 71 -8.84 4.04 -11.21
CA THR A 71 -9.07 2.63 -10.89
C THR A 71 -9.36 2.43 -9.39
N LEU A 72 -8.55 3.03 -8.52
CA LEU A 72 -8.68 2.86 -7.07
C LEU A 72 -9.61 3.89 -6.43
N LYS A 73 -10.22 4.78 -7.23
CA LYS A 73 -11.07 5.89 -6.78
C LYS A 73 -10.39 6.67 -5.65
N VAL A 74 -9.20 7.18 -5.94
CA VAL A 74 -8.41 8.06 -5.05
C VAL A 74 -8.21 9.41 -5.72
N GLY A 75 -8.09 10.47 -4.91
CA GLY A 75 -7.84 11.81 -5.45
C GLY A 75 -6.49 11.89 -6.19
N LEU A 76 -6.47 12.58 -7.33
CA LEU A 76 -5.27 12.77 -8.17
C LEU A 76 -4.07 13.31 -7.39
N ALA A 77 -4.29 14.27 -6.50
CA ALA A 77 -3.24 14.83 -5.65
C ALA A 77 -2.56 13.76 -4.77
N THR A 78 -3.31 12.74 -4.34
CA THR A 78 -2.75 11.63 -3.55
C THR A 78 -1.90 10.74 -4.43
N ALA A 79 -2.42 10.29 -5.58
CA ALA A 79 -1.68 9.42 -6.49
C ALA A 79 -0.41 10.11 -7.03
N SER A 80 -0.50 11.38 -7.40
CA SER A 80 0.64 12.20 -7.86
C SER A 80 1.71 12.34 -6.78
N ARG A 81 1.32 12.63 -5.53
CA ARG A 81 2.27 12.71 -4.40
C ARG A 81 2.98 11.39 -4.15
N LEU A 82 2.26 10.27 -4.23
CA LEU A 82 2.86 8.95 -4.08
C LEU A 82 3.81 8.61 -5.23
N SER A 83 3.48 9.00 -6.47
CA SER A 83 4.40 8.88 -7.63
C SER A 83 5.71 9.61 -7.36
N LYS A 84 5.64 10.88 -6.96
CA LYS A 84 6.83 11.68 -6.67
C LYS A 84 7.68 11.08 -5.55
N ASN A 85 7.05 10.60 -4.49
CA ASN A 85 7.76 9.95 -3.38
C ASN A 85 8.42 8.61 -3.80
N LEU A 86 7.82 7.91 -4.77
CA LEU A 86 8.41 6.69 -5.32
C LEU A 86 9.65 7.00 -6.15
N GLU A 87 9.61 8.05 -6.97
CA GLU A 87 10.76 8.53 -7.75
C GLU A 87 11.96 8.90 -6.86
N THR A 88 11.70 9.38 -5.64
CA THR A 88 12.74 9.69 -4.65
C THR A 88 13.21 8.49 -3.81
N GLY A 89 12.74 7.27 -4.10
CA GLY A 89 13.13 6.04 -3.38
C GLY A 89 12.53 5.89 -1.98
N CYS A 90 11.54 6.71 -1.59
CA CYS A 90 10.99 6.67 -0.23
C CYS A 90 10.31 5.34 0.15
N TYR A 91 10.00 4.50 -0.84
CA TYR A 91 9.28 3.24 -0.64
C TYR A 91 10.15 1.99 -0.83
N ASP A 92 11.47 2.13 -1.03
CA ASP A 92 12.36 0.99 -1.32
C ASP A 92 12.33 -0.08 -0.22
N ASN A 93 12.36 0.34 1.05
CA ASN A 93 12.30 -0.59 2.19
C ASN A 93 10.95 -1.31 2.26
N LEU A 94 9.85 -0.60 2.01
CA LEU A 94 8.52 -1.19 1.97
C LEU A 94 8.42 -2.22 0.83
N LEU A 95 8.93 -1.89 -0.35
CA LEU A 95 8.92 -2.79 -1.50
C LEU A 95 9.76 -4.04 -1.25
N LYS A 96 10.92 -3.89 -0.62
CA LYS A 96 11.76 -5.04 -0.19
C LYS A 96 11.00 -5.94 0.77
N LEU A 97 10.29 -5.38 1.75
CA LEU A 97 9.48 -6.15 2.71
C LEU A 97 8.32 -6.88 2.02
N LEU A 98 7.58 -6.21 1.14
CA LEU A 98 6.47 -6.82 0.40
C LEU A 98 6.94 -7.94 -0.52
N ARG A 99 8.07 -7.75 -1.21
CA ARG A 99 8.65 -8.76 -2.12
C ARG A 99 9.29 -9.94 -1.40
N LYS A 100 9.59 -9.81 -0.10
CA LYS A 100 10.18 -10.90 0.70
C LYS A 100 9.25 -12.12 0.73
N ASN A 101 7.95 -11.91 0.86
CA ASN A 101 6.97 -12.98 0.76
C ASN A 101 6.39 -13.07 -0.65
N LYS A 102 6.96 -13.94 -1.48
CA LYS A 102 6.56 -14.09 -2.88
C LYS A 102 5.09 -14.50 -3.04
N THR A 103 4.57 -15.39 -2.18
CA THR A 103 3.18 -15.87 -2.30
C THR A 103 2.20 -14.74 -2.09
N ASP A 104 2.36 -13.98 -1.00
CA ASP A 104 1.47 -12.87 -0.66
C ASP A 104 1.57 -11.75 -1.70
N TYR A 105 2.79 -11.48 -2.19
CA TYR A 105 3.00 -10.50 -3.24
C TYR A 105 2.29 -10.90 -4.54
N THR A 106 2.37 -12.16 -4.96
CA THR A 106 1.62 -12.64 -6.14
C THR A 106 0.11 -12.59 -5.96
N ALA A 107 -0.39 -12.91 -4.76
CA ALA A 107 -1.82 -12.78 -4.46
C ALA A 107 -2.27 -11.31 -4.56
N LEU A 108 -1.47 -10.37 -4.05
CA LEU A 108 -1.72 -8.93 -4.19
C LEU A 108 -1.79 -8.50 -5.65
N LEU A 109 -0.84 -8.94 -6.49
CA LEU A 109 -0.85 -8.62 -7.92
C LEU A 109 -2.10 -9.16 -8.61
N ASN A 110 -2.51 -10.40 -8.32
CA ASN A 110 -3.72 -10.99 -8.87
C ASN A 110 -4.97 -10.17 -8.48
N ILE A 111 -5.04 -9.68 -7.23
CA ILE A 111 -6.13 -8.81 -6.78
C ILE A 111 -6.13 -7.50 -7.59
N LEU A 112 -4.97 -6.88 -7.80
CA LEU A 112 -4.85 -5.64 -8.58
C LEU A 112 -5.22 -5.85 -10.05
N GLU A 113 -4.79 -6.96 -10.65
CA GLU A 113 -5.14 -7.33 -12.02
C GLU A 113 -6.65 -7.55 -12.17
N ASN A 114 -7.29 -8.20 -11.19
CA ASN A 114 -8.74 -8.37 -11.15
C ASN A 114 -9.46 -7.02 -11.05
N ILE A 115 -9.00 -6.10 -10.19
CA ILE A 115 -9.59 -4.76 -10.07
C ILE A 115 -9.45 -3.98 -11.39
N LEU A 116 -8.28 -4.05 -12.03
CA LEU A 116 -8.02 -3.42 -13.32
C LEU A 116 -8.88 -4.01 -14.45
N SER A 117 -9.15 -5.32 -14.41
CA SER A 117 -9.94 -6.04 -15.41
C SER A 117 -11.44 -5.86 -15.21
N ALA A 118 -11.91 -5.91 -13.96
CA ALA A 118 -13.30 -5.71 -13.57
C ALA A 118 -13.77 -4.24 -13.76
N GLY A 119 -12.84 -3.29 -13.79
CA GLY A 119 -13.11 -1.90 -14.16
C GLY A 119 -13.50 -1.69 -15.64
N GLY A 120 -13.59 -2.74 -16.46
CA GLY A 120 -14.15 -2.70 -17.81
C GLY A 120 -13.25 -2.10 -18.90
N ILE A 121 -11.95 -1.92 -18.65
CA ILE A 121 -11.06 -1.14 -19.53
C ILE A 121 -9.93 -1.99 -20.16
N MET A 122 -9.83 -3.30 -19.93
CA MET A 122 -8.83 -4.14 -20.61
C MET A 122 -9.33 -5.56 -20.93
N PRO A 123 -9.17 -6.07 -22.17
CA PRO A 123 -9.40 -7.47 -22.45
C PRO A 123 -8.34 -8.30 -21.72
N SER A 124 -8.76 -9.43 -21.14
CA SER A 124 -7.90 -10.35 -20.39
C SER A 124 -6.73 -10.79 -21.26
N ARG A 125 -5.53 -10.25 -21.00
CA ARG A 125 -4.29 -10.64 -21.68
C ARG A 125 -3.42 -11.46 -20.72
N GLY A 126 -3.82 -12.71 -20.52
CA GLY A 126 -3.01 -13.88 -20.14
C GLY A 126 -1.81 -13.68 -19.20
N GLY A 127 -1.99 -14.16 -17.96
CA GLY A 127 -1.07 -15.09 -17.27
C GLY A 127 0.19 -14.54 -16.61
N LEU A 128 0.51 -15.14 -15.45
CA LEU A 128 1.69 -14.97 -14.57
C LEU A 128 3.08 -15.07 -15.26
N ASP A 129 3.13 -15.38 -16.56
CA ASP A 129 4.38 -15.67 -17.30
C ASP A 129 5.21 -14.41 -17.62
N ARG A 130 4.68 -13.19 -17.43
CA ARG A 130 5.43 -11.94 -17.68
C ARG A 130 6.36 -11.50 -16.55
N TYR A 131 6.16 -12.00 -15.34
CA TYR A 131 7.02 -11.64 -14.20
C TYR A 131 8.33 -12.45 -14.16
N ARG A 132 8.56 -13.35 -15.13
CA ARG A 132 9.82 -14.08 -15.34
C ARG A 132 11.01 -13.19 -15.72
N GLY A 133 10.78 -11.92 -16.08
CA GLY A 133 11.81 -10.99 -16.55
C GLY A 133 12.21 -9.87 -15.57
N ILE A 134 11.76 -9.87 -14.31
CA ILE A 134 12.21 -8.86 -13.35
C ILE A 134 13.66 -9.15 -12.94
N PRO A 135 14.61 -8.21 -13.14
CA PRO A 135 16.00 -8.43 -12.73
C PRO A 135 16.11 -8.65 -11.21
N ARG A 136 16.99 -9.57 -10.83
CA ARG A 136 17.25 -10.03 -9.45
C ARG A 136 17.70 -8.90 -8.52
#